data_AF-A0A7L2XHU2-F1
#
_entry.id   AF-A0A7L2XHU2-F1
#
_cell.length_a   1.000
_cell.length_b   1.000
_cell.length_c   1.000
_cell.angle_alpha   90.00
_cell.angle_beta   90.00
_cell.angle_gamma   90.00
#
_symmetry.space_group_name_H-M   'P 1'
#
loop_
_entity.id
_entity.type
_entity.pdbx_description
1 polymer ?
#
loop_
_entity_poly.entity_id
_entity_poly.type
_entity_poly.pdbx_seq_one_letter_code
_entity_poly.pdbx_strand_id
1 'polypeptide(L)'
;NSFSKTEDTASDSLEAAKNASNKKEKLADQVMQNPQVLAALQERLDNTSLTPSSYIETFPKAVIRRIDALKKLQVKCAHIEAKFYEEVHDLERKYAALYQPLFDKRREFINGEAEPTDAEAEWHSENEEEEKLAGDLKNAVVIDEKAEETNVKGIPDFWFTIFRNVDMLSELVQEYDEPILKHLQDIKVKFSEPGQPM
;
A
#
# COMPACT_ATOMS: atom_id res chain seq x y z
N ASN A 1 45.12 -5.38 41.84
CA ASN A 1 43.94 -4.57 42.23
C ASN A 1 43.81 -3.33 41.37
N SER A 2 43.19 -3.43 40.19
CA SER A 2 42.54 -2.28 39.52
C SER A 2 41.76 -2.78 38.31
N PHE A 3 40.63 -3.46 38.52
CA PHE A 3 39.67 -3.78 37.48
C PHE A 3 38.30 -4.06 38.13
N SER A 4 37.65 -3.02 38.68
CA SER A 4 36.28 -3.13 39.23
C SER A 4 35.61 -1.77 39.48
N LYS A 5 35.82 -0.76 38.63
CA LYS A 5 35.23 0.59 38.88
C LYS A 5 34.63 1.32 37.68
N THR A 6 34.45 0.66 36.53
CA THR A 6 33.92 1.28 35.31
C THR A 6 32.58 0.72 34.83
N GLU A 7 32.03 -0.31 35.46
CA GLU A 7 30.69 -0.84 35.13
C GLU A 7 29.55 -0.23 35.97
N ASP A 8 29.85 0.29 37.17
CA ASP A 8 28.81 0.86 38.06
C ASP A 8 28.27 2.22 37.59
N THR A 9 29.04 3.04 36.88
CA THR A 9 28.62 4.41 36.51
C THR A 9 27.69 4.47 35.30
N ALA A 10 27.73 3.46 34.41
CA ALA A 10 26.83 3.37 33.26
C ALA A 10 25.42 2.90 33.67
N SER A 11 25.33 2.04 34.69
CA SER A 11 24.08 1.50 35.23
C SER A 11 23.22 2.61 35.87
N ASP A 12 23.83 3.48 36.67
CA ASP A 12 23.15 4.60 37.36
C ASP A 12 22.55 5.62 36.39
N SER A 13 23.19 5.86 35.24
CA SER A 13 22.71 6.80 34.22
C SER A 13 21.47 6.26 33.48
N LEU A 14 21.41 4.95 33.25
CA LEU A 14 20.28 4.29 32.60
C LEU A 14 19.05 4.22 33.54
N GLU A 15 19.29 3.95 34.82
CA GLU A 15 18.26 3.95 35.88
C GLU A 15 17.68 5.34 36.11
N ALA A 16 18.50 6.39 36.08
CA ALA A 16 18.05 7.78 36.17
C ALA A 16 17.14 8.18 34.99
N ALA A 17 17.47 7.74 33.77
CA ALA A 17 16.67 8.01 32.57
C ALA A 17 15.32 7.26 32.59
N LYS A 18 15.30 6.00 33.02
CA LYS A 18 14.07 5.21 33.21
C LYS A 18 13.16 5.80 34.29
N ASN A 19 13.72 6.25 35.41
CA ASN A 19 12.96 6.91 36.47
C ASN A 19 12.38 8.26 36.02
N ALA A 20 13.11 9.02 35.21
CA ALA A 20 12.61 10.27 34.63
C ALA A 20 11.45 10.03 33.64
N SER A 21 11.52 8.95 32.84
CA SER A 21 10.44 8.55 31.92
C SER A 21 9.19 8.11 32.67
N ASN A 22 9.33 7.22 33.65
CA ASN A 22 8.22 6.78 34.52
C ASN A 22 7.56 7.95 35.28
N LYS A 23 8.34 8.97 35.66
CA LYS A 23 7.80 10.15 36.34
C LYS A 23 6.98 11.03 35.40
N LYS A 24 7.36 11.12 34.12
CA LYS A 24 6.58 11.84 33.09
C LYS A 24 5.27 11.13 32.75
N GLU A 25 5.28 9.81 32.64
CA GLU A 25 4.05 9.01 32.45
C GLU A 25 3.11 9.17 33.64
N LYS A 26 3.61 9.06 34.88
CA LYS A 26 2.78 9.28 36.09
C LYS A 26 2.21 10.69 36.19
N LEU A 27 2.97 11.70 35.74
CA LEU A 27 2.48 13.09 35.67
C LEU A 27 1.41 13.25 34.59
N ALA A 28 1.57 12.63 33.42
CA ALA A 28 0.56 12.62 32.38
C ALA A 28 -0.72 11.92 32.83
N ASP A 29 -0.60 10.76 33.50
CA ASP A 29 -1.71 10.03 34.09
C ASP A 29 -2.43 10.84 35.17
N GLN A 30 -1.69 11.55 36.03
CA GLN A 30 -2.28 12.45 37.04
C GLN A 30 -3.02 13.64 36.42
N VAL A 31 -2.50 14.18 35.32
CA VAL A 31 -3.15 15.28 34.58
C VAL A 31 -4.42 14.79 33.89
N MET A 32 -4.44 13.55 33.36
CA MET A 32 -5.61 12.91 32.78
C MET A 32 -6.65 12.45 33.81
N GLN A 33 -6.26 12.26 35.07
CA GLN A 33 -7.19 11.93 36.16
C GLN A 33 -7.86 13.15 36.81
N ASN A 34 -7.47 14.38 36.45
CA ASN A 34 -8.06 15.59 37.02
C ASN A 34 -9.19 16.13 36.13
N PRO A 35 -10.47 16.02 36.53
CA PRO A 35 -11.60 16.43 35.71
C PRO A 35 -11.62 17.93 35.40
N GLN A 36 -11.07 18.77 36.26
CA GLN A 36 -11.00 20.22 36.04
C GLN A 36 -9.92 20.58 35.01
N VAL A 37 -8.82 19.82 34.97
CA VAL A 37 -7.77 20.00 33.97
C VAL A 37 -8.24 19.47 32.62
N LEU A 38 -8.92 18.32 32.60
CA LEU A 38 -9.59 17.83 31.39
C LEU A 38 -10.65 18.82 30.90
N ALA A 39 -11.48 19.40 31.78
CA ALA A 39 -12.46 20.41 31.40
C ALA A 39 -11.83 21.69 30.87
N ALA A 40 -10.73 22.18 31.47
CA ALA A 40 -10.01 23.36 30.98
C ALA A 40 -9.26 23.09 29.66
N LEU A 41 -8.77 21.86 29.45
CA LEU A 41 -8.19 21.42 28.18
C LEU A 41 -9.27 21.29 27.11
N GLN A 42 -10.42 20.70 27.45
CA GLN A 42 -11.60 20.58 26.59
C GLN A 42 -12.14 21.97 26.23
N GLU A 43 -12.27 22.90 27.18
CA GLU A 43 -12.71 24.28 26.93
C GLU A 43 -11.72 25.04 26.02
N ARG A 44 -10.41 24.78 26.16
CA ARG A 44 -9.41 25.31 25.23
C ARG A 44 -9.51 24.67 23.85
N LEU A 45 -9.74 23.37 23.76
CA LEU A 45 -9.94 22.64 22.50
C LEU A 45 -11.24 23.08 21.80
N ASP A 46 -12.32 23.29 22.55
CA ASP A 46 -13.63 23.73 22.07
C ASP A 46 -13.59 25.21 21.62
N ASN A 47 -12.84 26.07 22.34
CA ASN A 47 -12.54 27.44 21.89
C ASN A 47 -11.55 27.49 20.72
N THR A 48 -10.79 26.41 20.52
CA THR A 48 -9.97 26.18 19.33
C THR A 48 -10.82 25.46 18.29
N SER A 49 -12.00 26.01 17.97
CA SER A 49 -12.76 25.57 16.80
C SER A 49 -11.95 25.90 15.55
N LEU A 50 -11.02 25.01 15.21
CA LEU A 50 -10.19 25.02 14.01
C LEU A 50 -11.05 24.63 12.80
N THR A 51 -12.19 25.29 12.63
CA THR A 51 -12.73 25.40 11.29
C THR A 51 -11.78 26.33 10.54
N PRO A 52 -11.20 25.92 9.41
CA PRO A 52 -10.24 26.75 8.68
C PRO A 52 -10.80 28.14 8.34
N SER A 53 -12.14 28.29 8.28
CA SER A 53 -12.83 29.54 8.01
C SER A 53 -12.69 30.57 9.14
N SER A 54 -12.86 30.20 10.42
CA SER A 54 -12.90 31.17 11.52
C SER A 54 -11.57 31.88 11.70
N TYR A 55 -10.46 31.17 11.52
CA TYR A 55 -9.11 31.72 11.62
C TYR A 55 -8.81 32.67 10.45
N ILE A 56 -9.23 32.32 9.23
CA ILE A 56 -8.97 33.13 8.03
C ILE A 56 -9.72 34.48 8.10
N GLU A 57 -10.91 34.50 8.71
CA GLU A 57 -11.73 35.70 8.88
C GLU A 57 -11.13 36.72 9.85
N THR A 58 -10.20 36.31 10.71
CA THR A 58 -9.48 37.23 11.62
C THR A 58 -8.39 38.05 10.93
N PHE A 59 -7.99 37.69 9.70
CA PHE A 59 -6.92 38.40 8.99
C PHE A 59 -7.36 39.76 8.42
N PRO A 60 -6.43 40.72 8.27
CA PRO A 60 -6.71 41.97 7.55
C PRO A 60 -7.23 41.72 6.13
N LYS A 61 -8.13 42.59 5.64
CA LYS A 61 -8.74 42.47 4.30
C LYS A 61 -7.72 42.29 3.17
N ALA A 62 -6.54 42.90 3.28
CA ALA A 62 -5.46 42.75 2.32
C ALA A 62 -4.89 41.33 2.26
N VAL A 63 -4.84 40.63 3.40
CA VAL A 63 -4.39 39.23 3.50
C VAL A 63 -5.46 38.29 2.95
N ILE A 64 -6.74 38.49 3.32
CA ILE A 64 -7.87 37.71 2.77
C ILE A 64 -7.89 37.80 1.24
N ARG A 65 -7.72 39.00 0.68
CA ARG A 65 -7.64 39.19 -0.78
C ARG A 65 -6.51 38.39 -1.43
N ARG A 66 -5.35 38.28 -0.78
CA ARG A 66 -4.24 37.45 -1.28
C ARG A 66 -4.58 35.96 -1.19
N ILE A 67 -5.19 35.52 -0.09
CA ILE A 67 -5.66 34.13 0.07
C ILE A 67 -6.67 33.79 -1.04
N ASP A 68 -7.63 34.68 -1.33
CA ASP A 68 -8.59 34.45 -2.42
C ASP A 68 -7.93 34.41 -3.80
N ALA A 69 -6.89 35.23 -4.02
CA ALA A 69 -6.09 35.15 -5.24
C ALA A 69 -5.33 33.81 -5.34
N LEU A 70 -4.79 33.30 -4.22
CA LEU A 70 -4.14 31.99 -4.15
C LEU A 70 -5.14 30.86 -4.40
N LYS A 71 -6.35 30.91 -3.84
CA LYS A 71 -7.42 29.94 -4.12
C LYS A 71 -7.76 29.90 -5.61
N LYS A 72 -7.86 31.05 -6.27
CA LYS A 72 -8.08 31.12 -7.72
C LYS A 72 -6.93 30.52 -8.53
N LEU A 73 -5.68 30.68 -8.07
CA LEU A 73 -4.53 30.01 -8.69
C LEU A 73 -4.60 28.50 -8.47
N GLN A 74 -4.95 28.03 -7.27
CA GLN A 74 -5.10 26.62 -6.96
C GLN A 74 -6.16 25.94 -7.84
N VAL A 75 -7.27 26.64 -8.11
CA VAL A 75 -8.29 26.13 -9.05
C VAL A 75 -7.68 25.94 -10.44
N LYS A 76 -6.83 26.86 -10.93
CA LYS A 76 -6.15 26.68 -12.22
C LYS A 76 -5.19 25.50 -12.20
N CYS A 77 -4.45 25.28 -11.12
CA CYS A 77 -3.60 24.10 -10.97
C CYS A 77 -4.43 22.82 -11.07
N ALA A 78 -5.56 22.74 -10.34
CA ALA A 78 -6.46 21.59 -10.39
C ALA A 78 -7.02 21.31 -11.79
N HIS A 79 -7.28 22.33 -12.61
CA HIS A 79 -7.70 22.13 -14.00
C HIS A 79 -6.58 21.54 -14.87
N ILE A 80 -5.32 21.88 -14.60
CA ILE A 80 -4.17 21.31 -15.31
C ILE A 80 -3.97 19.86 -14.86
N GLU A 81 -4.04 19.59 -13.56
CA GLU A 81 -3.96 18.23 -13.00
C GLU A 81 -5.08 17.34 -13.55
N ALA A 82 -6.31 17.84 -13.65
CA ALA A 82 -7.42 17.09 -14.23
C ALA A 82 -7.12 16.64 -15.68
N LYS A 83 -6.56 17.52 -16.51
CA LYS A 83 -6.13 17.17 -17.88
C LYS A 83 -5.00 16.15 -17.89
N PHE A 84 -4.03 16.31 -16.99
CA PHE A 84 -2.94 15.34 -16.85
C PHE A 84 -3.47 13.94 -16.53
N TYR A 85 -4.39 13.81 -15.56
CA TYR A 85 -4.96 12.51 -15.22
C TYR A 85 -5.89 11.96 -16.31
N GLU A 86 -6.58 12.82 -17.06
CA GLU A 86 -7.32 12.41 -18.26
C GLU A 86 -6.38 11.77 -19.30
N GLU A 87 -5.26 12.41 -19.59
CA GLU A 87 -4.25 11.88 -20.53
C GLU A 87 -3.58 10.60 -20.01
N VAL A 88 -3.32 10.49 -18.71
CA VAL A 88 -2.80 9.26 -18.08
C VAL A 88 -3.80 8.12 -18.20
N HIS A 89 -5.09 8.35 -17.92
CA HIS A 89 -6.12 7.32 -18.05
C HIS A 89 -6.26 6.83 -19.50
N ASP A 90 -6.21 7.75 -20.47
CA ASP A 90 -6.21 7.41 -21.89
C ASP A 90 -5.00 6.54 -22.27
N LEU A 91 -3.83 6.83 -21.68
CA LEU A 91 -2.63 6.04 -21.84
C LEU A 91 -2.78 4.64 -21.22
N GLU A 92 -3.30 4.55 -19.99
CA GLU A 92 -3.57 3.29 -19.29
C GLU A 92 -4.52 2.42 -20.12
N ARG A 93 -5.60 2.97 -20.66
CA ARG A 93 -6.52 2.24 -21.56
C ARG A 93 -5.82 1.70 -22.80
N LYS A 94 -4.97 2.51 -23.43
CA LYS A 94 -4.21 2.10 -24.61
C LYS A 94 -3.33 0.89 -24.31
N TYR A 95 -2.59 0.90 -23.20
CA TYR A 95 -1.71 -0.21 -22.84
C TYR A 95 -2.46 -1.42 -22.26
N ALA A 96 -3.57 -1.20 -21.56
CA ALA A 96 -4.44 -2.29 -21.10
C ALA A 96 -4.93 -3.16 -22.27
N ALA A 97 -5.26 -2.56 -23.41
CA ALA A 97 -5.63 -3.30 -24.62
C ALA A 97 -4.49 -4.17 -25.17
N LEU A 98 -3.23 -3.75 -25.00
CA LEU A 98 -2.05 -4.52 -25.42
C LEU A 98 -1.78 -5.70 -24.48
N TYR A 99 -2.06 -5.54 -23.18
CA TYR A 99 -1.95 -6.64 -22.20
C TYR A 99 -3.09 -7.65 -22.30
N GLN A 100 -4.26 -7.24 -22.77
CA GLN A 100 -5.45 -8.10 -22.84
C GLN A 100 -5.21 -9.46 -23.51
N PRO A 101 -4.62 -9.57 -24.73
CA PRO A 101 -4.35 -10.87 -25.33
C PRO A 101 -3.38 -11.74 -24.52
N LEU A 102 -2.42 -11.12 -23.83
CA LEU A 102 -1.48 -11.84 -22.96
C LEU A 102 -2.21 -12.41 -21.73
N PHE A 103 -3.11 -11.64 -21.13
CA PHE A 103 -3.92 -12.11 -20.00
C PHE A 103 -4.95 -13.16 -20.40
N ASP A 104 -5.53 -13.04 -21.59
CA ASP A 104 -6.44 -14.06 -22.12
C ASP A 104 -5.70 -15.38 -22.34
N LYS A 105 -4.49 -15.35 -22.93
CA LYS A 105 -3.64 -16.53 -23.09
C LYS A 105 -3.16 -17.12 -21.76
N ARG A 106 -2.79 -16.26 -20.79
CA ARG A 106 -2.47 -16.69 -19.43
C ARG A 106 -3.65 -17.45 -18.80
N ARG A 107 -4.88 -16.95 -18.94
CA ARG A 107 -6.08 -17.65 -18.44
C ARG A 107 -6.22 -19.02 -19.11
N GLU A 108 -6.04 -19.10 -20.42
CA GLU A 108 -6.14 -20.38 -21.15
C GLU A 108 -5.17 -21.42 -20.59
N PHE A 109 -3.92 -21.04 -20.30
CA PHE A 109 -2.93 -21.92 -19.67
C PHE A 109 -3.29 -22.29 -18.23
N ILE A 110 -3.68 -21.31 -17.39
CA ILE A 110 -4.07 -21.56 -15.99
C ILE A 110 -5.25 -22.53 -15.92
N ASN A 111 -6.24 -22.40 -16.81
CA ASN A 111 -7.42 -23.25 -16.81
C ASN A 111 -7.22 -24.59 -17.56
N GLY A 112 -6.07 -24.79 -18.21
CA GLY A 112 -5.80 -25.94 -19.08
C GLY A 112 -6.72 -25.99 -20.30
N GLU A 113 -7.13 -24.83 -20.83
CA GLU A 113 -7.85 -24.71 -22.10
C GLU A 113 -6.90 -24.80 -23.30
N ALA A 114 -5.65 -24.40 -23.09
CA ALA A 114 -4.54 -24.57 -24.03
C ALA A 114 -3.31 -25.05 -23.26
N GLU A 115 -2.45 -25.83 -23.93
CA GLU A 115 -1.13 -26.21 -23.42
C GLU A 115 -0.06 -25.32 -24.07
N PRO A 116 0.97 -24.87 -23.32
CA PRO A 116 2.09 -24.13 -23.89
C PRO A 116 2.85 -24.96 -24.94
N THR A 117 3.32 -24.30 -25.99
CA THR A 117 4.28 -24.92 -26.92
C THR A 117 5.67 -24.96 -26.31
N ASP A 118 6.56 -25.84 -26.81
CA ASP A 118 7.94 -25.95 -26.32
C ASP A 118 8.66 -24.59 -26.31
N ALA A 119 8.46 -23.77 -27.35
CA ALA A 119 9.05 -22.43 -27.46
C ALA A 119 8.50 -21.42 -26.44
N GLU A 120 7.24 -21.59 -25.98
CA GLU A 120 6.61 -20.72 -24.98
C GLU A 120 6.97 -21.15 -23.55
N ALA A 121 7.27 -22.43 -23.35
CA ALA A 121 7.76 -22.97 -22.09
C ALA A 121 9.27 -22.70 -21.89
N GLU A 122 10.01 -22.44 -22.96
CA GLU A 122 11.43 -22.11 -22.89
C GLU A 122 11.63 -20.66 -22.43
N TRP A 123 12.17 -20.50 -21.22
CA TRP A 123 12.51 -19.20 -20.68
C TRP A 123 13.88 -18.75 -21.20
N HIS A 124 13.88 -17.85 -22.19
CA HIS A 124 15.10 -17.18 -22.67
C HIS A 124 15.19 -15.78 -22.06
N SER A 125 16.24 -15.50 -21.29
CA SER A 125 16.61 -14.12 -21.00
C SER A 125 17.41 -13.59 -22.18
N GLU A 126 16.82 -12.74 -23.02
CA GLU A 126 17.50 -12.24 -24.22
C GLU A 126 18.46 -11.07 -23.90
N ASN A 127 18.43 -10.54 -22.67
CA ASN A 127 19.34 -9.48 -22.21
C ASN A 127 19.52 -9.43 -20.67
N GLU A 128 20.49 -8.63 -20.20
CA GLU A 128 20.83 -8.46 -18.76
C GLU A 128 19.68 -7.88 -17.91
N GLU A 129 18.76 -7.10 -18.48
CA GLU A 129 17.61 -6.54 -17.75
C GLU A 129 16.52 -7.61 -17.52
N GLU A 130 16.27 -8.45 -18.52
CA GLU A 130 15.42 -9.64 -18.42
C GLU A 130 16.01 -10.70 -17.50
N GLU A 131 17.35 -10.84 -17.46
CA GLU A 131 18.04 -11.75 -16.54
C GLU A 131 17.86 -11.33 -15.07
N LYS A 132 17.89 -10.03 -14.77
CA LYS A 132 17.57 -9.51 -13.43
C LYS A 132 16.11 -9.77 -13.04
N LEU A 133 15.17 -9.49 -13.95
CA LEU A 133 13.74 -9.73 -13.71
C LEU A 133 13.46 -11.24 -13.53
N ALA A 134 14.12 -12.08 -14.32
CA ALA A 134 14.05 -13.53 -14.22
C ALA A 134 14.64 -14.06 -12.90
N GLY A 135 15.75 -13.48 -12.43
CA GLY A 135 16.38 -13.83 -11.16
C GLY A 135 15.45 -13.63 -9.97
N ASP A 136 14.68 -12.54 -9.96
CA ASP A 136 13.71 -12.24 -8.90
C ASP A 136 12.50 -13.20 -8.96
N LEU A 137 12.05 -13.59 -10.15
CA LEU A 137 10.89 -14.49 -10.33
C LEU A 137 11.24 -15.96 -10.04
N LYS A 138 12.45 -16.41 -10.38
CA LYS A 138 12.93 -17.79 -10.16
C LYS A 138 13.05 -18.14 -8.68
N ASN A 139 13.31 -17.16 -7.83
CA ASN A 139 13.35 -17.35 -6.38
C ASN A 139 11.96 -17.56 -5.75
N ALA A 140 10.88 -17.20 -6.44
CA ALA A 140 9.50 -17.36 -5.96
C ALA A 140 8.87 -18.72 -6.34
N VAL A 141 9.49 -19.51 -7.23
CA VAL A 141 8.93 -20.76 -7.77
C VAL A 141 9.76 -21.96 -7.29
N VAL A 142 9.18 -22.81 -6.44
CA VAL A 142 9.75 -24.12 -6.09
C VAL A 142 9.26 -25.13 -7.12
N ILE A 143 10.11 -25.47 -8.09
CA ILE A 143 9.82 -26.52 -9.09
C ILE A 143 10.40 -27.84 -8.57
N ASP A 144 9.56 -28.85 -8.34
CA ASP A 144 9.98 -30.23 -8.08
C ASP A 144 10.00 -31.01 -9.41
N GLU A 145 11.19 -31.26 -9.95
CA GLU A 145 11.42 -31.88 -11.28
C GLU A 145 11.04 -33.38 -11.34
N LYS A 146 10.40 -33.94 -10.30
CA LYS A 146 10.10 -35.37 -10.16
C LYS A 146 8.61 -35.73 -10.15
N ALA A 147 7.73 -34.84 -10.59
CA ALA A 147 6.31 -35.18 -10.72
C ALA A 147 6.07 -36.07 -11.96
N GLU A 148 5.56 -37.29 -11.73
CA GLU A 148 5.02 -38.15 -12.80
C GLU A 148 3.87 -37.42 -13.53
N GLU A 149 3.68 -37.72 -14.83
CA GLU A 149 2.57 -37.24 -15.66
C GLU A 149 1.22 -37.66 -15.05
N THR A 150 0.76 -36.85 -14.12
CA THR A 150 -0.59 -36.88 -13.61
C THR A 150 -1.42 -36.02 -14.55
N ASN A 151 -2.60 -36.52 -14.93
CA ASN A 151 -3.53 -35.87 -15.86
C ASN A 151 -4.17 -34.61 -15.20
N VAL A 152 -3.34 -33.64 -14.82
CA VAL A 152 -3.70 -32.40 -14.15
C VAL A 152 -3.98 -31.38 -15.26
N LYS A 153 -5.22 -30.92 -15.31
CA LYS A 153 -5.64 -29.89 -16.26
C LYS A 153 -5.30 -28.50 -15.70
N GLY A 154 -4.46 -27.76 -16.41
CA GLY A 154 -4.08 -26.39 -16.03
C GLY A 154 -3.25 -26.33 -14.74
N ILE A 155 -3.34 -25.22 -14.02
CA ILE A 155 -2.61 -24.96 -12.78
C ILE A 155 -3.60 -24.87 -11.61
N PRO A 156 -3.72 -25.92 -10.78
CA PRO A 156 -4.62 -25.92 -9.62
C PRO A 156 -4.30 -24.77 -8.65
N ASP A 157 -5.35 -24.20 -8.05
CA ASP A 157 -5.27 -23.19 -6.98
C ASP A 157 -4.39 -21.96 -7.32
N PHE A 158 -4.18 -21.66 -8.61
CA PHE A 158 -3.27 -20.60 -9.05
C PHE A 158 -3.53 -19.25 -8.37
N TRP A 159 -4.77 -18.75 -8.46
CA TRP A 159 -5.13 -17.45 -7.87
C TRP A 159 -5.19 -17.50 -6.34
N PHE A 160 -5.68 -18.59 -5.75
CA PHE A 160 -5.65 -18.76 -4.29
C PHE A 160 -4.22 -18.70 -3.75
N THR A 161 -3.28 -19.36 -4.43
CA THR A 161 -1.85 -19.34 -4.10
C THR A 161 -1.29 -17.93 -4.15
N ILE A 162 -1.66 -17.13 -5.18
CA ILE A 162 -1.28 -15.71 -5.25
C ILE A 162 -1.83 -14.93 -4.06
N PHE A 163 -3.10 -15.12 -3.71
CA PHE A 163 -3.72 -14.42 -2.57
C PHE A 163 -3.04 -14.75 -1.23
N ARG A 164 -2.51 -15.97 -1.07
CA ARG A 164 -1.74 -16.36 0.13
C ARG A 164 -0.32 -15.80 0.15
N ASN A 165 0.30 -15.57 -1.01
CA ASN A 165 1.69 -15.14 -1.12
C ASN A 165 1.87 -13.61 -1.20
N VAL A 166 0.81 -12.85 -1.48
CA VAL A 166 0.85 -11.38 -1.47
C VAL A 166 0.42 -10.88 -0.09
N ASP A 167 1.35 -10.33 0.68
CA ASP A 167 1.16 -9.92 2.09
C ASP A 167 -0.18 -9.22 2.35
N MET A 168 -0.45 -8.13 1.64
CA MET A 168 -1.68 -7.35 1.78
C MET A 168 -2.96 -8.16 1.48
N LEU A 169 -2.93 -9.11 0.54
CA LEU A 169 -4.09 -9.94 0.22
C LEU A 169 -4.24 -11.06 1.25
N SER A 170 -3.13 -11.62 1.74
CA SER A 170 -3.12 -12.74 2.68
C SER A 170 -3.84 -12.39 3.99
N GLU A 171 -3.70 -11.14 4.45
CA GLU A 171 -4.37 -10.61 5.64
C GLU A 171 -5.90 -10.53 5.49
N LEU A 172 -6.40 -10.47 4.25
CA LEU A 172 -7.83 -10.38 3.94
C LEU A 172 -8.49 -11.76 3.78
N VAL A 173 -7.71 -12.83 3.58
CA VAL A 173 -8.23 -14.18 3.31
C VAL A 173 -8.42 -14.97 4.61
N GLN A 174 -9.67 -15.31 4.92
CA GLN A 174 -10.02 -16.15 6.07
C GLN A 174 -10.16 -17.63 5.68
N GLU A 175 -10.22 -18.52 6.66
CA GLU A 175 -10.29 -19.98 6.44
C GLU A 175 -11.50 -20.40 5.58
N TYR A 176 -12.64 -19.72 5.73
CA TYR A 176 -13.85 -20.03 4.97
C TYR A 176 -13.83 -19.50 3.54
N ASP A 177 -12.92 -18.56 3.21
CA ASP A 177 -12.77 -18.03 1.85
C ASP A 177 -11.99 -18.99 0.95
N GLU A 178 -11.13 -19.82 1.54
CA GLU A 178 -10.28 -20.77 0.83
C GLU A 178 -11.02 -21.68 -0.16
N PRO A 179 -12.08 -22.43 0.22
CA PRO A 179 -12.79 -23.27 -0.73
C PRO A 179 -13.44 -22.45 -1.86
N ILE A 180 -13.76 -21.18 -1.64
CA ILE A 180 -14.36 -20.30 -2.65
C ILE A 180 -13.29 -19.80 -3.62
N LEU A 181 -12.14 -19.36 -3.10
CA LEU A 181 -11.02 -18.85 -3.90
C LEU A 181 -10.38 -19.92 -4.77
N LYS A 182 -10.45 -21.21 -4.39
CA LYS A 182 -10.02 -22.33 -5.24
C LYS A 182 -10.84 -22.48 -6.53
N HIS A 183 -12.04 -21.89 -6.58
CA HIS A 183 -12.85 -21.85 -7.81
C HIS A 183 -12.56 -20.62 -8.69
N LEU A 184 -11.67 -19.72 -8.28
CA LEU A 184 -11.35 -18.50 -9.03
C LEU A 184 -10.50 -18.85 -10.26
N GLN A 185 -10.99 -18.47 -11.45
CA GLN A 185 -10.37 -18.79 -12.74
C GLN A 185 -9.57 -17.63 -13.33
N ASP A 186 -10.03 -16.39 -13.13
CA ASP A 186 -9.39 -15.21 -13.70
C ASP A 186 -9.79 -13.94 -12.94
N ILE A 187 -8.94 -12.91 -13.02
CA ILE A 187 -9.18 -11.57 -12.48
C ILE A 187 -8.90 -10.56 -13.59
N LYS A 188 -9.89 -9.72 -13.89
CA LYS A 188 -9.81 -8.73 -14.97
C LYS A 188 -10.06 -7.32 -14.45
N VAL A 189 -9.25 -6.38 -14.92
CA VAL A 189 -9.49 -4.94 -14.78
C VAL A 189 -10.18 -4.46 -16.06
N LYS A 190 -11.28 -3.72 -15.91
CA LYS A 190 -11.99 -3.11 -17.04
C LYS A 190 -12.02 -1.60 -16.85
N PHE A 191 -11.52 -0.89 -17.86
CA PHE A 191 -11.53 0.56 -17.88
C PHE A 191 -12.87 1.09 -18.42
N SER A 192 -13.28 2.27 -17.96
CA SER A 192 -14.41 2.99 -18.50
C SER A 192 -14.18 3.40 -19.97
N GLU A 193 -15.26 3.58 -20.74
CA GLU A 193 -15.16 3.95 -22.15
C GLU A 193 -14.69 5.42 -22.33
N PRO A 194 -14.12 5.79 -23.50
CA PRO A 194 -13.77 7.19 -23.76
C PRO A 194 -14.96 8.13 -23.55
N GLY A 195 -14.77 9.14 -22.71
CA GLY A 195 -15.81 10.13 -22.36
C GLY A 195 -16.70 9.74 -21.18
N GLN A 196 -16.54 8.55 -20.61
CA GLN A 196 -17.10 8.22 -19.30
C GLN A 196 -16.16 8.72 -18.19
N PRO A 197 -16.69 9.03 -16.99
CA PRO A 197 -15.83 9.35 -15.86
C PRO A 197 -14.86 8.20 -15.57
N MET A 198 -13.66 8.58 -15.11
CA MET A 198 -12.77 7.67 -14.38
C MET A 198 -13.47 7.09 -13.17
#